data_AF-A0A8C7A159-F1
#
_entry.id   AF-A0A8C7A159-F1
#
_cell.length_a   1.000
_cell.length_b   1.000
_cell.length_c   1.000
_cell.angle_alpha   90.00
_cell.angle_beta   90.00
_cell.angle_gamma   90.00
#
_symmetry.space_group_name_H-M   'P 1'
#
loop_
_entity.id
_entity.type
_entity.pdbx_description
1 polymer ?
#
loop_
_entity_poly.entity_id
_entity_poly.type
_entity_poly.pdbx_seq_one_letter_code
_entity_poly.pdbx_strand_id
1 'polypeptide(L)'
;QKSHFSSHKKIKIGPVFLSVFGSLLGMRVNNVYDVDNKTYLIRLQKPDCKATLLLESGIRIHTTEFEWPKNMMPSGFAMKCRKHLKTRRLVSVNQLGIDRIVDFQFGSDEAAYHLIIELYDRVGTKPPCVLCARALEHGPC
;
A
#
# COMPACT_ATOMS: atom_id res chain seq x y z
N GLN A 1 -7.67 21.86 15.94
CA GLN A 1 -6.53 22.30 15.11
C GLN A 1 -6.49 21.46 13.85
N LYS A 2 -6.29 22.11 12.70
CA LYS A 2 -6.56 21.63 11.33
C LYS A 2 -5.55 20.57 10.91
N SER A 3 -6.00 19.41 10.40
CA SER A 3 -5.20 18.61 9.45
C SER A 3 -5.86 18.72 8.08
N HIS A 4 -5.52 19.84 7.43
CA HIS A 4 -5.90 20.15 6.05
C HIS A 4 -5.09 19.20 5.15
N PHE A 5 -5.61 17.99 4.89
CA PHE A 5 -5.06 17.12 3.84
C PHE A 5 -5.53 17.72 2.51
N SER A 6 -4.84 18.79 2.11
CA SER A 6 -5.10 19.53 0.89
C SER A 6 -5.09 18.58 -0.30
N SER A 7 -6.08 18.71 -1.17
CA SER A 7 -6.20 18.04 -2.48
C SER A 7 -4.82 17.86 -3.12
N HIS A 8 -4.23 16.67 -3.00
CA HIS A 8 -3.00 16.38 -3.70
C HIS A 8 -3.34 16.34 -5.19
N LYS A 9 -2.91 17.38 -5.91
CA LYS A 9 -2.78 17.38 -7.37
C LYS A 9 -2.29 15.99 -7.79
N LYS A 10 -2.99 15.34 -8.71
CA LYS A 10 -2.54 14.14 -9.42
C LYS A 10 -1.23 14.50 -10.14
N ILE A 11 -0.10 14.37 -9.46
CA ILE A 11 1.22 14.59 -10.04
C ILE A 11 1.47 13.37 -10.93
N LYS A 12 1.57 13.63 -12.24
CA LYS A 12 1.88 12.64 -13.26
C LYS A 12 3.25 12.03 -12.96
N ILE A 13 3.24 10.71 -12.90
CA ILE A 13 4.37 9.84 -12.61
C ILE A 13 5.24 9.72 -13.88
N GLY A 14 6.56 9.57 -13.72
CA GLY A 14 7.44 9.20 -14.83
C GLY A 14 7.12 7.80 -15.40
N PRO A 15 7.49 7.49 -16.66
CA PRO A 15 7.03 6.31 -17.39
C PRO A 15 7.43 4.97 -16.74
N VAL A 16 8.54 4.93 -16.01
CA VAL A 16 9.11 3.69 -15.43
C VAL A 16 8.32 3.16 -14.23
N PHE A 17 7.80 4.04 -13.37
CA PHE A 17 7.06 3.58 -12.19
C PHE A 17 5.66 3.08 -12.57
N LEU A 18 5.02 3.71 -13.55
CA LEU A 18 3.76 3.23 -14.12
C LEU A 18 3.92 1.87 -14.81
N SER A 19 5.06 1.62 -15.46
CA SER A 19 5.30 0.33 -16.14
C SER A 19 5.48 -0.83 -15.17
N VAL A 20 6.06 -0.59 -13.98
CA VAL A 20 6.29 -1.65 -12.98
C VAL A 20 5.00 -2.06 -12.28
N PHE A 21 4.18 -1.10 -11.84
CA PHE A 21 2.94 -1.38 -11.10
C PHE A 21 1.68 -1.45 -11.97
N GLY A 22 1.79 -1.14 -13.26
CA GLY A 22 0.66 -1.15 -14.20
C GLY A 22 -0.04 -2.50 -14.30
N SER A 23 0.72 -3.60 -14.21
CA SER A 23 0.17 -4.97 -14.24
C SER A 23 -0.69 -5.28 -13.01
N LEU A 24 -0.40 -4.64 -11.87
CA LEU A 24 -1.14 -4.81 -10.62
C LEU A 24 -2.45 -4.04 -10.59
N LEU A 25 -2.61 -3.02 -11.44
CA LEU A 25 -3.82 -2.21 -11.49
C LEU A 25 -5.02 -3.09 -11.83
N GLY A 26 -6.06 -2.94 -11.02
CA GLY A 26 -7.29 -3.69 -11.10
C GLY A 26 -7.25 -5.10 -10.51
N MET A 27 -6.14 -5.55 -9.92
CA MET A 27 -6.13 -6.79 -9.14
C MET A 27 -6.82 -6.59 -7.79
N ARG A 28 -7.47 -7.63 -7.28
CA ARG A 28 -8.08 -7.63 -5.95
C ARG A 28 -7.12 -8.14 -4.91
N VAL A 29 -7.12 -7.54 -3.72
CA VAL A 29 -6.36 -8.05 -2.58
C VAL A 29 -6.98 -9.37 -2.12
N ASN A 30 -6.21 -10.44 -2.22
CA ASN A 30 -6.58 -11.75 -1.72
C ASN A 30 -6.30 -11.85 -0.20
N ASN A 31 -5.08 -11.49 0.19
CA ASN A 31 -4.67 -11.50 1.59
C ASN A 31 -3.44 -10.62 1.82
N VAL A 32 -3.18 -10.26 3.07
CA VAL A 32 -1.99 -9.50 3.50
C VAL A 32 -1.25 -10.30 4.56
N TYR A 33 0.07 -10.40 4.48
CA TYR A 33 0.91 -11.08 5.48
C TYR A 33 2.02 -10.14 5.92
N ASP A 34 2.57 -10.41 7.08
CA ASP A 34 3.78 -9.81 7.61
C ASP A 34 4.85 -10.89 7.75
N VAL A 35 6.07 -10.51 7.39
CA VAL A 35 7.28 -11.31 7.59
C VAL A 35 7.96 -10.85 8.88
N ASP A 36 8.06 -9.52 9.04
CA ASP A 36 8.61 -8.86 10.21
C ASP A 36 7.91 -7.49 10.40
N ASN A 37 8.40 -6.66 11.33
CA ASN A 37 7.78 -5.37 11.66
C ASN A 37 7.90 -4.30 10.56
N LYS A 38 8.72 -4.52 9.54
CA LYS A 38 9.00 -3.62 8.40
C LYS A 38 8.62 -4.21 7.05
N THR A 39 8.43 -5.53 6.98
CA THR A 39 8.25 -6.28 5.74
C THR A 39 6.85 -6.89 5.67
N TYR A 40 6.09 -6.46 4.65
CA TYR A 40 4.71 -6.89 4.41
C TYR A 40 4.57 -7.47 3.00
N LEU A 41 3.65 -8.42 2.86
CA LEU A 41 3.31 -9.10 1.61
C LEU A 41 1.82 -8.87 1.32
N ILE A 42 1.49 -8.25 0.20
CA ILE A 42 0.11 -8.12 -0.28
C ILE A 42 -0.08 -9.07 -1.45
N ARG A 43 -0.89 -10.12 -1.26
CA ARG A 43 -1.29 -11.01 -2.35
C ARG A 43 -2.43 -10.38 -3.13
N LEU A 44 -2.21 -10.19 -4.42
CA LEU A 44 -3.15 -9.67 -5.39
C LEU A 44 -3.58 -10.78 -6.35
N GLN A 45 -4.83 -10.76 -6.78
CA GLN A 45 -5.36 -11.72 -7.73
C GLN A 45 -6.37 -11.11 -8.70
N LYS A 46 -6.34 -11.62 -9.93
CA LYS A 46 -7.38 -11.58 -10.95
C LYS A 46 -7.75 -13.04 -11.29
N PRO A 47 -8.87 -13.30 -11.98
CA PRO A 47 -9.25 -14.65 -12.37
C PRO A 47 -8.10 -15.45 -13.00
N ASP A 48 -7.30 -14.81 -13.86
CA ASP A 48 -6.26 -15.49 -14.64
C ASP A 48 -4.84 -15.31 -14.09
N CYS A 49 -4.62 -14.40 -13.14
CA CYS A 49 -3.27 -14.01 -12.71
C CYS A 49 -3.19 -13.74 -11.20
N LYS A 50 -2.08 -14.14 -10.60
CA LYS A 50 -1.75 -13.85 -9.19
C LYS A 50 -0.44 -13.09 -9.14
N ALA A 51 -0.33 -12.15 -8.22
CA ALA A 51 0.89 -11.39 -7.97
C ALA A 51 1.07 -11.20 -6.46
N THR A 52 2.31 -11.20 -6.00
CA THR A 52 2.62 -10.86 -4.60
C THR A 52 3.46 -9.59 -4.58
N LEU A 53 2.96 -8.57 -3.91
CA LEU A 53 3.67 -7.31 -3.70
C LEU A 53 4.43 -7.38 -2.37
N LEU A 54 5.75 -7.28 -2.42
CA LEU A 54 6.61 -7.16 -1.26
C LEU A 54 6.83 -5.68 -0.94
N LEU A 55 6.54 -5.32 0.30
CA LEU A 55 6.67 -3.97 0.85
C LEU A 55 7.69 -4.02 1.97
N GLU A 56 8.84 -3.38 1.77
CA GLU A 56 9.90 -3.31 2.77
C GLU A 56 10.10 -1.85 3.16
N SER A 57 9.57 -1.47 4.33
CA SER A 57 9.57 -0.08 4.78
C SER A 57 10.99 0.46 4.89
N GLY A 58 11.22 1.61 4.25
CA GLY A 58 12.53 2.27 4.20
C GLY A 58 13.51 1.70 3.18
N ILE A 59 13.17 0.60 2.49
CA ILE A 59 14.11 -0.11 1.61
C ILE A 59 13.59 -0.18 0.18
N ARG A 60 12.51 -0.92 -0.10
CA ARG A 60 12.03 -1.14 -1.47
C ARG A 60 10.59 -1.65 -1.55
N ILE A 61 10.01 -1.50 -2.73
CA ILE A 61 8.69 -2.04 -3.10
C ILE A 61 8.83 -2.73 -4.45
N HIS A 62 8.44 -4.00 -4.56
CA HIS A 62 8.46 -4.74 -5.84
C HIS A 62 7.55 -5.96 -5.80
N THR A 63 7.25 -6.53 -6.97
CA THR A 63 6.56 -7.81 -7.10
C THR A 63 7.53 -8.97 -6.96
N THR A 64 7.12 -10.02 -6.24
CA THR A 64 7.93 -11.21 -6.01
C THR A 64 7.14 -12.48 -6.33
N GLU A 65 7.82 -13.46 -6.91
CA GLU A 65 7.31 -14.82 -7.12
C GLU A 65 7.82 -15.80 -6.07
N PHE A 66 8.80 -15.37 -5.26
CA PHE A 66 9.40 -16.19 -4.22
C PHE A 66 8.44 -16.37 -3.05
N GLU A 67 8.54 -17.54 -2.40
CA GLU A 67 7.85 -17.78 -1.15
C GLU A 67 8.66 -17.22 0.02
N TRP A 68 8.02 -16.33 0.78
CA TRP A 68 8.61 -15.69 1.96
C TRP A 68 8.09 -16.34 3.24
N PRO A 69 8.91 -16.40 4.32
CA PRO A 69 8.47 -16.87 5.62
C PRO A 69 7.38 -15.94 6.16
N LYS A 70 6.22 -16.50 6.53
CA LYS A 70 5.06 -15.74 7.01
C LYS A 70 4.98 -15.90 8.52
N ASN A 71 4.72 -14.82 9.27
CA ASN A 71 4.41 -14.95 10.68
C ASN A 71 3.12 -15.77 10.87
N MET A 72 3.14 -16.71 11.82
CA MET A 72 1.94 -17.46 12.21
C MET A 72 0.89 -16.54 12.85
N MET A 73 1.36 -15.57 13.63
CA MET A 73 0.52 -14.54 14.26
C MET A 73 0.67 -13.23 13.49
N PRO A 74 -0.37 -12.76 12.79
CA PRO A 74 -0.26 -11.52 12.03
C PRO A 74 -0.11 -10.30 12.95
N SER A 75 0.72 -9.34 12.55
CA SER A 75 0.82 -8.08 13.27
C SER A 75 -0.52 -7.31 13.28
N GLY A 76 -0.70 -6.42 14.27
CA GLY A 76 -1.91 -5.59 14.36
C GLY A 76 -2.14 -4.74 13.10
N PHE A 77 -1.06 -4.29 12.46
CA PHE A 77 -1.12 -3.60 11.17
C PHE A 77 -1.58 -4.54 10.03
N ALA A 78 -1.01 -5.74 9.93
CA ALA A 78 -1.42 -6.73 8.94
C ALA A 78 -2.90 -7.09 9.11
N MET A 79 -3.38 -7.23 10.35
CA MET A 79 -4.78 -7.46 10.67
C MET A 79 -5.68 -6.30 10.23
N LYS A 80 -5.27 -5.05 10.45
CA LYS A 80 -5.99 -3.87 9.96
C LYS A 80 -6.08 -3.88 8.44
N CYS A 81 -4.96 -4.15 7.74
CA CYS A 81 -4.95 -4.28 6.30
C CYS A 81 -5.85 -5.42 5.80
N ARG A 82 -5.85 -6.58 6.47
CA ARG A 82 -6.78 -7.69 6.14
C ARG A 82 -8.23 -7.27 6.29
N LYS A 83 -8.59 -6.55 7.36
CA LYS A 83 -9.97 -6.11 7.60
C LYS A 83 -10.43 -5.10 6.54
N HIS A 84 -9.55 -4.20 6.11
CA HIS A 84 -9.93 -3.08 5.27
C HIS A 84 -9.64 -3.27 3.79
N LEU A 85 -8.56 -3.95 3.41
CA LEU A 85 -8.12 -4.05 2.01
C LEU A 85 -8.57 -5.34 1.34
N LYS A 86 -8.83 -6.42 2.09
CA LYS A 86 -9.22 -7.71 1.51
C LYS A 86 -10.44 -7.54 0.61
N THR A 87 -10.42 -8.24 -0.53
CA THR A 87 -11.37 -8.17 -1.67
C THR A 87 -11.42 -6.84 -2.43
N ARG A 88 -10.81 -5.76 -1.93
CA ARG A 88 -10.76 -4.48 -2.63
C ARG A 88 -9.82 -4.53 -3.81
N ARG A 89 -10.19 -3.79 -4.86
CA ARG A 89 -9.46 -3.65 -6.11
C ARG A 89 -8.42 -2.55 -5.98
N LEU A 90 -7.18 -2.80 -6.41
CA LEU A 90 -6.20 -1.74 -6.57
C LEU A 90 -6.61 -0.84 -7.74
N VAL A 91 -6.92 0.42 -7.46
CA VAL A 91 -7.45 1.38 -8.44
C VAL A 91 -6.34 2.26 -9.00
N SER A 92 -5.46 2.76 -8.14
CA SER A 92 -4.31 3.57 -8.57
C SER A 92 -3.11 3.37 -7.68
N VAL A 93 -1.94 3.63 -8.24
CA VAL A 93 -0.69 3.74 -7.49
C VAL A 93 -0.06 5.07 -7.88
N ASN A 94 0.15 5.95 -6.91
CA ASN A 94 0.67 7.30 -7.13
C ASN A 94 1.93 7.52 -6.31
N GLN A 95 2.97 8.09 -6.91
CA GLN A 95 4.10 8.61 -6.14
C GLN A 95 3.75 10.01 -5.64
N LEU A 96 3.90 10.23 -4.34
CA LEU A 96 3.61 11.53 -3.73
C LEU A 96 4.87 12.40 -3.70
N GLY A 97 4.93 13.40 -4.58
CA GLY A 97 6.01 14.39 -4.62
C GLY A 97 7.31 13.88 -5.25
N ILE A 98 8.44 14.50 -4.88
CA ILE A 98 9.82 14.08 -5.25
C ILE A 98 10.32 13.00 -4.26
N ASP A 99 9.61 12.86 -3.15
CA ASP A 99 9.96 11.96 -2.07
C ASP A 99 9.72 10.49 -2.42
N ARG A 100 10.34 9.66 -1.59
CA ARG A 100 10.32 8.21 -1.58
C ARG A 100 8.98 7.65 -1.04
N ILE A 101 7.85 8.31 -1.36
CA ILE A 101 6.52 7.98 -0.83
C ILE A 101 5.60 7.48 -1.95
N VAL A 102 4.93 6.35 -1.71
CA VAL A 102 3.98 5.73 -2.65
C VAL A 102 2.62 5.56 -1.99
N ASP A 103 1.57 6.01 -2.67
CA ASP A 103 0.16 5.84 -2.31
C ASP A 103 -0.48 4.76 -3.18
N PHE A 104 -0.90 3.65 -2.56
CA PHE A 104 -1.72 2.63 -3.19
C PHE A 104 -3.19 2.83 -2.79
N GLN A 105 -4.04 3.14 -3.78
CA GLN A 105 -5.47 3.32 -3.58
C GLN A 105 -6.22 2.01 -3.86
N PHE A 106 -6.92 1.50 -2.86
CA PHE A 106 -7.79 0.33 -2.94
C PHE A 106 -9.27 0.71 -2.82
N GLY A 107 -10.07 0.31 -3.78
CA GLY A 107 -11.48 0.72 -3.89
C GLY A 107 -11.66 2.09 -4.54
N SER A 108 -12.91 2.45 -4.81
CA SER A 108 -13.31 3.74 -5.38
C SER A 108 -14.30 4.46 -4.45
N ASP A 109 -14.51 5.74 -4.73
CA ASP A 109 -15.57 6.57 -4.14
C ASP A 109 -15.49 6.66 -2.60
N GLU A 110 -16.62 6.52 -1.91
CA GLU A 110 -16.73 6.65 -0.44
C GLU A 110 -16.00 5.55 0.34
N ALA A 111 -15.59 4.47 -0.33
CA ALA A 111 -14.90 3.33 0.27
C ALA A 111 -13.48 3.15 -0.28
N ALA A 112 -12.79 4.27 -0.53
CA ALA A 112 -11.39 4.31 -0.93
C ALA A 112 -10.46 4.20 0.29
N TYR A 113 -9.56 3.22 0.25
CA TYR A 113 -8.53 3.01 1.24
C TYR A 113 -7.18 3.31 0.64
N HIS A 114 -6.45 4.22 1.26
CA HIS A 114 -5.11 4.59 0.83
C HIS A 114 -4.10 3.89 1.73
N LEU A 115 -3.17 3.18 1.11
CA LEU A 115 -1.99 2.60 1.76
C LEU A 115 -0.79 3.44 1.35
N ILE A 116 -0.39 4.35 2.23
CA ILE A 116 0.76 5.22 2.04
C ILE A 116 2.00 4.50 2.58
N ILE A 117 3.04 4.42 1.76
CA ILE A 117 4.30 3.74 2.06
C ILE A 117 5.43 4.74 1.92
N GLU A 118 6.14 4.96 3.00
CA GLU A 118 7.31 5.84 3.03
C GLU A 118 8.61 5.03 3.01
N LEU A 119 9.48 5.27 2.03
CA LEU A 119 10.78 4.63 1.85
C LEU A 119 11.95 5.50 2.38
N TYR A 120 11.82 6.06 3.59
CA TYR A 120 12.92 6.80 4.23
C TYR A 120 13.92 5.86 4.91
N ASP A 121 15.20 6.16 4.72
CA ASP A 121 16.27 5.66 5.58
C ASP A 121 16.27 6.45 6.89
N ARG A 122 16.50 5.78 8.02
CA ARG A 122 16.39 6.38 9.36
C ARG A 122 17.40 7.51 9.57
N VAL A 123 16.96 8.75 9.43
CA VAL A 123 17.55 9.92 10.11
C VAL A 123 16.42 10.67 10.84
N GLY A 124 16.00 10.15 11.99
CA GLY A 124 15.01 10.82 12.85
C GLY A 124 14.15 9.86 13.67
N THR A 125 13.79 10.30 14.87
CA THR A 125 13.02 9.62 15.93
C THR A 125 11.57 9.26 15.58
N LYS A 126 11.19 9.26 14.30
CA LYS A 126 9.87 8.81 13.87
C LYS A 126 9.81 7.28 13.89
N PRO A 127 8.70 6.67 14.36
CA PRO A 127 8.55 5.23 14.30
C PRO A 127 8.73 4.77 12.85
N PRO A 128 9.50 3.68 12.62
CA PRO A 128 9.67 3.14 11.27
C PRO A 128 8.28 2.76 10.76
N CYS A 129 8.01 3.05 9.50
CA CYS A 129 6.76 2.72 8.82
C CYS A 129 5.54 3.52 9.36
N VAL A 130 5.34 4.73 8.84
CA VAL A 130 3.96 5.19 8.67
C VAL A 130 3.42 4.49 7.43
N LEU A 131 3.15 3.19 7.55
CA LEU A 131 2.19 2.54 6.69
C LEU A 131 0.82 3.05 7.16
N CYS A 132 0.42 4.23 6.71
CA CYS A 132 -0.91 4.70 7.02
C CYS A 132 -1.86 4.00 6.05
N ALA A 133 -2.47 2.90 6.50
CA ALA A 133 -3.72 2.43 5.92
C ALA A 133 -4.82 3.36 6.43
N ARG A 134 -4.98 4.52 5.78
CA ARG A 134 -6.07 5.43 6.09
C ARG A 134 -7.23 5.08 5.16
N ALA A 135 -8.29 4.55 5.76
CA ALA A 135 -9.60 4.62 5.17
C ALA A 135 -9.94 6.11 5.06
N LEU A 136 -10.13 6.65 3.86
CA LEU A 136 -10.87 7.89 3.74
C LEU A 136 -12.33 7.51 3.92
N GLU A 137 -12.75 7.27 5.16
CA GLU A 137 -14.17 7.20 5.48
C GLU A 137 -14.72 8.61 5.34
N HIS A 138 -15.23 8.93 4.15
CA HIS A 138 -16.19 10.01 4.01
C HIS A 138 -17.57 9.41 4.31
N GLY A 139 -17.93 9.36 5.59
CA GLY A 139 -19.32 9.17 6.05
C GLY A 139 -19.83 10.48 6.67
N PRO A 140 -21.11 10.84 6.51
CA PRO A 140 -21.66 12.10 7.02
C PRO A 140 -21.98 12.03 8.53
N CYS A 141 -21.79 13.18 9.18
CA CYS A 141 -22.19 13.58 10.55
C CYS A 141 -21.40 12.97 11.73
#